data_AF-A0A7S1SY64-F1
#
_entry.id   AF-A0A7S1SY64-F1
#
_cell.length_a   1.000
_cell.length_b   1.000
_cell.length_c   1.000
_cell.angle_alpha   90.00
_cell.angle_beta   90.00
_cell.angle_gamma   90.00
#
_symmetry.space_group_name_H-M   'P 1'
#
loop_
_entity.id
_entity.type
_entity.pdbx_description
1 polymer ?
#
loop_
_entity_poly.entity_id
_entity_poly.type
_entity_poly.pdbx_seq_one_letter_code
_entity_poly.pdbx_strand_id
1 'polypeptide(L)'
;WLRRERSRAQVGCYDLMLASPLIRDSVALRGCVDRGWDTVSTEEPHPMTAVQLPGRNIIDAMERKSTESRDCHRISPLNSGWLAARCRDVGLSGEQLSCFGTEDMARGSAPGQWLKAQVPGTVLSSLVAEGVFPDPFIGTNLQSVPDIHDTGRDYYTFWFCNSFQLSPTHEIFFVHEEDQRVWLHLRGVNYSFRAFLNGLSIPAAQTRGAFLRHTLDITAQAEVRGRNNLAVAVYPPDHPGCVELGGQGGDHMIAQDVTPQFVEGWDWTCPIPDRN
;
A
#
# COMPACT_ATOMS: atom_id res chain seq x y z
N TRP A 1 -43.83 9.00 18.43
CA TRP A 1 -43.54 7.56 18.52
C TRP A 1 -42.33 7.26 17.64
N LEU A 2 -41.26 6.75 18.25
CA LEU A 2 -39.92 6.47 17.70
C LEU A 2 -39.92 5.65 16.40
N ARG A 3 -38.93 5.88 15.49
CA ARG A 3 -37.83 4.94 15.11
C ARG A 3 -37.01 5.41 13.87
N ARG A 4 -35.66 5.44 14.04
CA ARG A 4 -34.51 4.99 13.17
C ARG A 4 -34.86 4.39 11.78
N GLU A 5 -34.12 4.50 10.66
CA GLU A 5 -32.73 4.87 10.31
C GLU A 5 -32.56 4.78 8.75
N ARG A 6 -31.46 5.34 8.19
CA ARG A 6 -30.66 4.90 7.02
C ARG A 6 -30.52 5.77 5.75
N SER A 7 -29.23 6.08 5.51
CA SER A 7 -28.45 6.12 4.27
C SER A 7 -28.95 6.95 3.08
N ARG A 8 -28.26 8.08 2.83
CA ARG A 8 -28.07 8.58 1.46
C ARG A 8 -26.65 8.28 1.01
N ALA A 9 -26.60 7.51 -0.08
CA ALA A 9 -25.44 7.20 -0.88
C ALA A 9 -24.70 8.48 -1.33
N GLN A 10 -23.38 8.42 -1.37
CA GLN A 10 -22.56 9.41 -2.07
C GLN A 10 -21.86 8.72 -3.24
N VAL A 11 -22.44 9.01 -4.41
CA VAL A 11 -21.90 9.05 -5.77
C VAL A 11 -20.54 8.37 -5.98
N GLY A 12 -20.56 7.22 -6.66
CA GLY A 12 -19.38 6.60 -7.24
C GLY A 12 -18.85 7.44 -8.42
N CYS A 13 -17.55 7.74 -8.39
CA CYS A 13 -16.80 8.02 -9.60
C CYS A 13 -16.41 6.67 -10.21
N TYR A 14 -17.02 6.35 -11.34
CA TYR A 14 -16.59 5.26 -12.20
C TYR A 14 -15.40 5.77 -13.02
N ASP A 15 -14.18 5.29 -12.73
CA ASP A 15 -13.06 5.40 -13.65
C ASP A 15 -13.02 4.15 -14.51
N LEU A 16 -13.25 4.34 -15.81
CA LEU A 16 -13.14 3.35 -16.86
C LEU A 16 -11.66 2.92 -16.98
N MET A 17 -11.33 1.68 -16.59
CA MET A 17 -9.96 1.15 -16.73
C MET A 17 -9.69 0.77 -18.19
N LEU A 18 -9.03 1.67 -18.91
CA LEU A 18 -8.08 1.32 -19.97
C LEU A 18 -6.69 1.43 -19.35
N ALA A 19 -5.84 0.43 -19.62
CA ALA A 19 -4.48 0.28 -19.10
C ALA A 19 -3.80 1.61 -18.75
N SER A 20 -3.46 1.82 -17.47
CA SER A 20 -2.86 3.09 -17.05
C SER A 20 -1.73 2.92 -16.02
N PRO A 21 -0.52 3.49 -16.27
CA PRO A 21 0.58 3.56 -15.31
C PRO A 21 0.35 4.67 -14.25
N LEU A 22 -0.91 4.86 -13.80
CA LEU A 22 -1.35 6.02 -13.01
C LEU A 22 -1.48 5.76 -11.50
N ILE A 23 -0.70 4.85 -10.92
CA ILE A 23 -0.48 4.85 -9.47
C ILE A 23 0.85 5.55 -9.22
N ARG A 24 0.86 6.88 -9.09
CA ARG A 24 2.09 7.65 -8.76
C ARG A 24 2.56 7.45 -7.32
N ASP A 25 1.68 6.99 -6.43
CA ASP A 25 1.99 6.70 -5.03
C ASP A 25 1.35 5.35 -4.67
N SER A 26 2.11 4.26 -4.70
CA SER A 26 1.64 2.89 -4.38
C SER A 26 1.68 2.58 -2.89
N VAL A 27 2.57 3.24 -2.15
CA VAL A 27 2.70 3.10 -0.69
C VAL A 27 2.72 4.47 -0.05
N ALA A 28 1.90 4.67 0.97
CA ALA A 28 1.81 5.95 1.66
C ALA A 28 1.53 5.78 3.15
N LEU A 29 2.12 6.64 3.98
CA LEU A 29 1.87 6.71 5.41
C LEU A 29 0.86 7.81 5.72
N ARG A 30 -0.07 7.57 6.65
CA ARG A 30 -1.04 8.58 7.12
C ARG A 30 -1.11 8.60 8.65
N GLY A 31 -1.01 9.79 9.24
CA GLY A 31 -1.32 10.04 10.65
C GLY A 31 -2.73 10.64 10.82
N CYS A 32 -3.43 10.29 11.91
CA CYS A 32 -4.67 10.94 12.31
C CYS A 32 -4.74 11.10 13.84
N VAL A 33 -5.28 12.24 14.29
CA VAL A 33 -5.71 12.48 15.67
C VAL A 33 -7.24 12.47 15.64
N ASP A 34 -7.89 11.57 16.37
CA ASP A 34 -9.34 11.48 16.41
C ASP A 34 -9.85 12.03 17.75
N ARG A 35 -10.52 13.19 17.73
CA ARG A 35 -11.14 13.76 18.95
C ARG A 35 -12.59 13.29 19.04
N GLY A 36 -12.90 12.46 20.05
CA GLY A 36 -14.25 11.97 20.32
C GLY A 36 -15.27 13.10 20.51
N TRP A 37 -16.48 12.90 19.97
CA TRP A 37 -17.57 13.88 20.08
C TRP A 37 -18.44 13.58 21.32
N ASP A 38 -18.51 14.54 22.25
CA ASP A 38 -19.49 14.54 23.33
C ASP A 38 -20.90 14.83 22.79
N THR A 39 -21.86 13.96 23.11
CA THR A 39 -23.27 14.11 22.75
C THR A 39 -23.96 15.14 23.65
N VAL A 40 -24.35 16.29 23.10
CA VAL A 40 -25.29 17.22 23.76
C VAL A 40 -26.71 16.93 23.28
N SER A 41 -27.59 16.66 24.23
CA SER A 41 -29.01 16.35 24.08
C SER A 41 -29.83 17.51 23.48
N THR A 42 -30.75 17.18 22.58
CA THR A 42 -31.70 18.10 21.94
C THR A 42 -32.98 18.28 22.78
N GLU A 43 -33.24 19.48 23.28
CA GLU A 43 -34.59 19.94 23.66
C GLU A 43 -35.10 20.95 22.61
N GLU A 44 -36.37 20.86 22.23
CA GLU A 44 -37.03 21.70 21.21
C GLU A 44 -37.33 23.13 21.71
N PRO A 45 -37.37 24.15 20.82
CA PRO A 45 -37.49 25.55 21.23
C PRO A 45 -38.95 26.05 21.33
N HIS A 46 -39.24 26.83 22.39
CA HIS A 46 -40.42 27.70 22.48
C HIS A 46 -40.12 29.10 21.88
N PRO A 47 -41.14 29.85 21.40
CA PRO A 47 -40.95 31.04 20.56
C PRO A 47 -40.32 32.23 21.30
N MET A 48 -39.46 32.94 20.57
CA MET A 48 -38.52 33.96 21.02
C MET A 48 -39.17 35.21 21.65
N THR A 49 -38.56 35.70 22.72
CA THR A 49 -38.40 37.15 22.94
C THR A 49 -36.98 37.52 22.54
N ALA A 50 -36.83 38.46 21.60
CA ALA A 50 -35.53 38.82 21.05
C ALA A 50 -34.68 39.61 22.08
N VAL A 51 -33.69 38.94 22.66
CA VAL A 51 -32.56 39.59 23.33
C VAL A 51 -31.40 39.62 22.34
N GLN A 52 -31.02 40.82 21.90
CA GLN A 52 -29.82 41.04 21.09
C GLN A 52 -28.57 40.65 21.90
N LEU A 53 -27.96 39.52 21.55
CA LEU A 53 -26.59 39.19 21.94
C LEU A 53 -25.62 39.76 20.89
N PRO A 54 -24.46 40.30 21.32
CA PRO A 54 -23.53 40.97 20.43
C PRO A 54 -22.96 39.98 19.41
N GLY A 55 -22.89 40.43 18.16
CA GLY A 55 -22.56 39.62 16.99
C GLY A 55 -21.28 38.81 17.15
N ARG A 56 -21.45 37.50 17.37
CA ARG A 56 -20.49 36.50 16.91
C ARG A 56 -21.04 35.99 15.58
N ASN A 57 -20.41 36.43 14.50
CA ASN A 57 -20.79 36.03 13.16
C ASN A 57 -20.66 34.50 13.08
N ILE A 58 -21.77 33.81 12.80
CA ILE A 58 -21.77 32.37 12.55
C ILE A 58 -20.77 32.02 11.44
N ILE A 59 -20.57 32.94 10.50
CA ILE A 59 -19.57 32.82 9.43
C ILE A 59 -18.15 32.77 10.01
N ASP A 60 -17.80 33.60 11.00
CA ASP A 60 -16.47 33.56 11.65
C ASP A 60 -16.27 32.28 12.47
N ALA A 61 -17.33 31.75 13.08
CA ALA A 61 -17.29 30.48 13.82
C ALA A 61 -17.23 29.25 12.88
N MET A 62 -17.89 29.34 11.71
CA MET A 62 -17.83 28.32 10.66
C MET A 62 -16.50 28.39 9.88
N GLU A 63 -15.93 29.57 9.66
CA GLU A 63 -14.59 29.75 9.10
C GLU A 63 -13.53 29.29 10.09
N ARG A 64 -13.65 29.58 11.39
CA ARG A 64 -12.75 29.01 12.41
C ARG A 64 -12.89 27.50 12.52
N LYS A 65 -14.10 26.94 12.48
CA LYS A 65 -14.30 25.48 12.40
C LYS A 65 -13.77 24.88 11.08
N SER A 66 -13.84 25.60 9.95
CA SER A 66 -13.31 25.12 8.67
C SER A 66 -11.79 25.27 8.55
N THR A 67 -11.19 26.22 9.29
CA THR A 67 -9.73 26.34 9.44
C THR A 67 -9.17 25.40 10.50
N GLU A 68 -9.90 25.08 11.57
CA GLU A 68 -9.57 24.04 12.56
C GLU A 68 -9.78 22.63 11.98
N SER A 69 -10.76 22.44 11.09
CA SER A 69 -11.00 21.18 10.35
C SER A 69 -9.94 20.86 9.29
N ARG A 70 -8.88 21.67 9.16
CA ARG A 70 -7.68 21.31 8.39
C ARG A 70 -6.74 20.43 9.20
N ASP A 71 -7.29 19.53 10.03
CA ASP A 71 -6.55 18.53 10.80
C ASP A 71 -5.73 17.62 9.86
N CYS A 72 -4.49 18.06 9.62
CA CYS A 72 -3.23 17.32 9.76
C CYS A 72 -3.02 15.98 9.04
N HIS A 73 -3.78 15.63 7.99
CA HIS A 73 -3.50 14.43 7.18
C HIS A 73 -2.24 14.59 6.31
N ARG A 74 -1.04 14.56 6.90
CA ARG A 74 0.19 14.52 6.13
C ARG A 74 0.41 13.10 5.60
N ILE A 75 0.26 12.98 4.28
CA ILE A 75 0.57 11.74 3.56
C ILE A 75 2.05 11.79 3.19
N SER A 76 2.83 10.80 3.64
CA SER A 76 4.23 10.65 3.23
C SER A 76 4.34 9.47 2.26
N PRO A 77 4.56 9.71 0.95
CA PRO A 77 4.70 8.64 -0.02
C PRO A 77 6.03 7.89 0.19
N LEU A 78 5.98 6.55 0.19
CA LEU A 78 7.15 5.69 0.18
C LEU A 78 7.37 5.18 -1.24
N ASN A 79 7.77 6.08 -2.15
CA ASN A 79 7.98 5.78 -3.59
C ASN A 79 9.45 5.73 -4.00
N SER A 80 10.37 5.68 -3.02
CA SER A 80 11.81 5.61 -3.27
C SER A 80 12.54 4.95 -2.10
N GLY A 81 13.81 4.59 -2.30
CA GLY A 81 14.65 3.99 -1.26
C GLY A 81 14.35 2.52 -0.96
N TRP A 82 13.61 1.84 -1.85
CA TRP A 82 13.30 0.43 -1.70
C TRP A 82 14.44 -0.46 -2.18
N LEU A 83 14.73 -1.49 -1.39
CA LEU A 83 15.51 -2.64 -1.82
C LEU A 83 14.59 -3.83 -2.01
N ALA A 84 14.91 -4.67 -2.97
CA ALA A 84 14.26 -5.96 -3.11
C ALA A 84 15.28 -7.09 -3.21
N ALA A 85 14.88 -8.25 -2.73
CA ALA A 85 15.65 -9.48 -2.83
C ALA A 85 14.68 -10.65 -2.89
N ARG A 86 15.07 -11.70 -3.58
CA ARG A 86 14.25 -12.91 -3.64
C ARG A 86 14.21 -13.58 -2.27
N CYS A 87 13.04 -13.98 -1.80
CA CYS A 87 12.87 -14.48 -0.45
C CYS A 87 13.75 -15.69 -0.14
N ARG A 88 13.88 -16.63 -1.09
CA ARG A 88 14.70 -17.84 -0.91
C ARG A 88 16.21 -17.54 -0.82
N ASP A 89 16.65 -16.40 -1.35
CA ASP A 89 18.05 -15.99 -1.34
C ASP A 89 18.41 -15.22 -0.04
N VAL A 90 17.39 -14.91 0.78
CA VAL A 90 17.50 -14.20 2.04
C VAL A 90 17.15 -15.16 3.18
N GLY A 91 18.16 -15.67 3.87
CA GLY A 91 18.00 -16.62 5.00
C GLY A 91 17.48 -16.00 6.30
N LEU A 92 16.77 -14.88 6.25
CA LEU A 92 16.25 -14.14 7.40
C LEU A 92 14.71 -14.10 7.35
N SER A 93 14.07 -14.13 8.53
CA SER A 93 12.63 -13.91 8.64
C SER A 93 12.26 -12.43 8.42
N GLY A 94 10.97 -12.15 8.20
CA GLY A 94 10.48 -10.78 8.06
C GLY A 94 10.68 -9.94 9.33
N GLU A 95 10.53 -10.55 10.50
CA GLU A 95 10.86 -9.95 11.80
C GLU A 95 12.35 -9.56 11.82
N GLN A 96 13.25 -10.49 11.50
CA GLN A 96 14.68 -10.20 11.50
C GLN A 96 15.07 -9.12 10.48
N LEU A 97 14.52 -9.17 9.27
CA LEU A 97 14.78 -8.17 8.23
C LEU A 97 14.33 -6.77 8.64
N SER A 98 13.12 -6.66 9.21
CA SER A 98 12.58 -5.38 9.66
C SER A 98 13.28 -4.81 10.90
N CYS A 99 14.35 -5.44 11.41
CA CYS A 99 15.25 -4.84 12.42
C CYS A 99 16.41 -4.03 11.80
N PHE A 100 16.72 -4.23 10.52
CA PHE A 100 17.87 -3.60 9.85
C PHE A 100 17.44 -2.46 8.94
N GLY A 101 18.28 -1.43 8.82
CA GLY A 101 18.08 -0.40 7.80
C GLY A 101 18.45 -0.89 6.41
N THR A 102 17.85 -0.35 5.35
CA THR A 102 18.20 -0.70 3.96
C THR A 102 19.68 -0.45 3.65
N GLU A 103 20.28 0.60 4.23
CA GLU A 103 21.73 0.87 4.13
C GLU A 103 22.60 -0.22 4.76
N ASP A 104 22.12 -0.83 5.85
CA ASP A 104 22.82 -1.91 6.55
C ASP A 104 22.69 -3.22 5.76
N MET A 105 21.50 -3.49 5.20
CA MET A 105 21.27 -4.61 4.29
C MET A 105 22.18 -4.54 3.06
N ALA A 106 22.25 -3.38 2.40
CA ALA A 106 23.08 -3.20 1.21
C ALA A 106 24.58 -3.40 1.47
N ARG A 107 25.08 -3.03 2.67
CA ARG A 107 26.50 -3.18 3.04
C ARG A 107 26.86 -4.58 3.54
N GLY A 108 25.93 -5.26 4.22
CA GLY A 108 26.16 -6.55 4.86
C GLY A 108 25.95 -7.77 3.97
N SER A 109 25.50 -7.56 2.73
CA SER A 109 25.06 -8.63 1.83
C SER A 109 26.06 -8.94 0.72
N ALA A 110 25.96 -10.17 0.19
CA ALA A 110 26.73 -10.57 -0.98
C ALA A 110 26.34 -9.69 -2.20
N PRO A 111 27.28 -9.39 -3.11
CA PRO A 111 26.98 -8.66 -4.34
C PRO A 111 25.83 -9.29 -5.11
N GLY A 112 24.84 -8.47 -5.50
CA GLY A 112 23.66 -8.93 -6.26
C GLY A 112 22.55 -9.58 -5.42
N GLN A 113 22.72 -9.74 -4.10
CA GLN A 113 21.65 -10.28 -3.24
C GLN A 113 20.47 -9.31 -3.13
N TRP A 114 20.75 -8.00 -3.01
CA TRP A 114 19.76 -6.94 -3.00
C TRP A 114 19.89 -6.07 -4.24
N LEU A 115 18.75 -5.70 -4.81
CA LEU A 115 18.63 -4.81 -5.94
C LEU A 115 17.80 -3.59 -5.56
N LYS A 116 17.99 -2.45 -6.24
CA LYS A 116 17.11 -1.29 -6.04
C LYS A 116 15.75 -1.58 -6.67
N ALA A 117 14.70 -1.50 -5.86
CA ALA A 117 13.36 -1.78 -6.34
C ALA A 117 12.66 -0.52 -6.85
N GLN A 118 11.93 -0.66 -7.96
CA GLN A 118 11.02 0.37 -8.44
C GLN A 118 9.69 0.25 -7.70
N VAL A 119 9.31 1.28 -6.95
CA VAL A 119 8.03 1.37 -6.27
C VAL A 119 7.44 2.75 -6.53
N PRO A 120 6.32 2.87 -7.25
CA PRO A 120 5.49 1.82 -7.86
C PRO A 120 6.21 1.03 -8.96
N GLY A 121 6.01 -0.28 -9.01
CA GLY A 121 6.64 -1.19 -9.98
C GLY A 121 6.35 -2.67 -9.69
N THR A 122 7.01 -3.55 -10.43
CA THR A 122 6.88 -5.03 -10.34
C THR A 122 8.24 -5.66 -10.05
N VAL A 123 8.26 -6.96 -9.74
CA VAL A 123 9.51 -7.71 -9.61
C VAL A 123 10.26 -7.69 -10.94
N LEU A 124 9.59 -7.99 -12.05
CA LEU A 124 10.21 -7.95 -13.38
C LEU A 124 10.74 -6.57 -13.74
N SER A 125 10.00 -5.49 -13.49
CA SER A 125 10.48 -4.14 -13.82
C SER A 125 11.72 -3.75 -13.00
N SER A 126 11.80 -4.19 -11.74
CA SER A 126 12.97 -3.97 -10.90
C SER A 126 14.18 -4.78 -11.38
N LEU A 127 13.97 -6.03 -11.80
CA LEU A 127 15.02 -6.88 -12.38
C LEU A 127 15.56 -6.32 -13.70
N VAL A 128 14.69 -5.79 -14.57
CA VAL A 128 15.09 -5.12 -15.81
C VAL A 128 15.85 -3.82 -15.52
N ALA A 129 15.36 -3.01 -14.58
CA ALA A 129 16.00 -1.75 -14.21
C ALA A 129 17.42 -1.92 -13.68
N GLU A 130 17.67 -3.02 -12.97
CA GLU A 130 18.97 -3.37 -12.40
C GLU A 130 19.81 -4.24 -13.35
N GLY A 131 19.36 -4.41 -14.60
CA GLY A 131 20.12 -5.07 -15.68
C GLY A 131 20.19 -6.59 -15.58
N VAL A 132 19.38 -7.23 -14.74
CA VAL A 132 19.31 -8.70 -14.62
C VAL A 132 18.70 -9.30 -15.88
N PHE A 133 17.69 -8.64 -16.44
CA PHE A 133 17.05 -9.02 -17.70
C PHE A 133 17.08 -7.85 -18.69
N PRO A 134 17.18 -8.13 -20.00
CA PRO A 134 17.08 -7.10 -21.03
C PRO A 134 15.65 -6.54 -21.13
N ASP A 135 15.49 -5.40 -21.82
CA ASP A 135 14.18 -4.79 -22.05
C ASP A 135 13.23 -5.78 -22.76
N PRO A 136 12.12 -6.20 -22.12
CA PRO A 136 11.21 -7.21 -22.65
C PRO A 136 10.47 -6.77 -23.92
N PHE A 137 10.40 -5.46 -24.20
CA PHE A 137 9.70 -4.94 -25.38
C PHE A 137 10.54 -4.97 -26.67
N ILE A 138 11.81 -5.38 -26.59
CA ILE A 138 12.71 -5.40 -27.74
C ILE A 138 12.90 -6.83 -28.26
N GLY A 139 12.49 -7.07 -29.51
CA GLY A 139 12.73 -8.32 -30.21
C GLY A 139 12.20 -9.54 -29.45
N THR A 140 13.07 -10.51 -29.18
CA THR A 140 12.74 -11.74 -28.45
C THR A 140 13.29 -11.76 -27.02
N ASN A 141 13.67 -10.59 -26.48
CA ASN A 141 14.28 -10.48 -25.15
C ASN A 141 13.44 -11.10 -24.03
N LEU A 142 12.11 -11.01 -24.13
CA LEU A 142 11.19 -11.60 -23.15
C LEU A 142 11.42 -13.11 -22.96
N GLN A 143 11.85 -13.83 -23.99
CA GLN A 143 12.13 -15.28 -23.91
C GLN A 143 13.29 -15.62 -22.97
N SER A 144 14.13 -14.65 -22.60
CA SER A 144 15.20 -14.84 -21.62
C SER A 144 14.72 -14.78 -20.17
N VAL A 145 13.50 -14.29 -19.93
CA VAL A 145 12.90 -14.20 -18.60
C VAL A 145 12.20 -15.51 -18.29
N PRO A 146 12.61 -16.27 -17.27
CA PRO A 146 12.00 -17.56 -16.95
C PRO A 146 10.53 -17.41 -16.55
N ASP A 147 9.67 -18.27 -17.07
CA ASP A 147 8.25 -18.26 -16.73
C ASP A 147 8.02 -18.75 -15.30
N ILE A 148 7.06 -18.13 -14.59
CA ILE A 148 6.67 -18.53 -13.23
C ILE A 148 6.04 -19.92 -13.20
N HIS A 149 5.41 -20.37 -14.30
CA HIS A 149 4.91 -21.74 -14.42
C HIS A 149 6.04 -22.75 -14.24
N ASP A 150 7.16 -22.52 -14.95
CA ASP A 150 8.32 -23.42 -14.96
C ASP A 150 9.18 -23.28 -13.70
N THR A 151 9.40 -22.04 -13.27
CA THR A 151 10.29 -21.75 -12.14
C THR A 151 9.64 -21.92 -10.77
N GLY A 152 8.31 -21.94 -10.75
CA GLY A 152 7.52 -21.91 -9.52
C GLY A 152 7.47 -20.53 -8.87
N ARG A 153 6.43 -20.32 -8.06
CA ARG A 153 6.15 -19.03 -7.40
C ARG A 153 7.28 -18.50 -6.51
N ASP A 154 8.05 -19.39 -5.90
CA ASP A 154 9.17 -19.02 -5.03
C ASP A 154 10.28 -18.28 -5.81
N TYR A 155 10.36 -18.47 -7.13
CA TYR A 155 11.29 -17.73 -7.98
C TYR A 155 10.97 -16.23 -7.99
N TYR A 156 9.69 -15.86 -7.97
CA TYR A 156 9.21 -14.46 -8.01
C TYR A 156 8.62 -13.97 -6.68
N THR A 157 8.81 -14.74 -5.60
CA THR A 157 8.48 -14.27 -4.25
C THR A 157 9.64 -13.43 -3.71
N PHE A 158 9.38 -12.14 -3.48
CA PHE A 158 10.41 -11.14 -3.15
C PHE A 158 10.10 -10.41 -1.85
N TRP A 159 11.14 -10.15 -1.08
CA TRP A 159 11.16 -9.12 -0.05
C TRP A 159 11.28 -7.76 -0.71
N PHE A 160 10.47 -6.81 -0.22
CA PHE A 160 10.59 -5.39 -0.48
C PHE A 160 10.83 -4.68 0.85
N CYS A 161 11.97 -4.03 0.99
CA CYS A 161 12.41 -3.40 2.24
C CYS A 161 12.58 -1.89 2.05
N ASN A 162 12.15 -1.12 3.05
CA ASN A 162 12.28 0.33 3.07
C ASN A 162 12.58 0.85 4.47
N SER A 163 13.43 1.87 4.57
CA SER A 163 13.69 2.59 5.81
C SER A 163 13.19 4.01 5.69
N PHE A 164 12.37 4.44 6.65
CA PHE A 164 11.78 5.78 6.67
C PHE A 164 11.75 6.37 8.08
N GLN A 165 11.55 7.68 8.15
CA GLN A 165 11.27 8.37 9.41
C GLN A 165 9.89 9.00 9.32
N LEU A 166 9.11 8.89 10.40
CA LEU A 166 7.90 9.67 10.52
C LEU A 166 8.30 11.14 10.70
N SER A 167 7.74 12.03 9.89
CA SER A 167 8.02 13.45 10.02
C SER A 167 7.47 13.95 11.37
N PRO A 168 8.31 14.40 12.32
CA PRO A 168 7.81 14.97 13.56
C PRO A 168 7.09 16.29 13.21
N THR A 169 5.78 16.38 13.42
CA THR A 169 5.12 17.69 13.43
C THR A 169 5.36 18.35 14.78
N HIS A 170 5.57 19.67 14.77
CA HIS A 170 5.72 20.49 15.98
C HIS A 170 4.48 20.46 16.89
N GLU A 171 3.35 19.91 16.41
CA GLU A 171 2.10 19.70 17.14
C GLU A 171 2.04 18.37 17.92
N ILE A 172 2.95 17.42 17.65
CA ILE A 172 3.05 16.13 18.35
C ILE A 172 3.51 16.30 19.81
N PHE A 173 4.09 17.46 20.15
CA PHE A 173 4.55 17.72 21.52
C PHE A 173 3.41 17.95 22.53
N PHE A 174 2.15 18.11 22.09
CA PHE A 174 1.01 18.40 22.96
C PHE A 174 -0.15 17.40 22.90
N VAL A 175 -0.06 16.36 22.06
CA VAL A 175 -1.07 15.30 22.00
C VAL A 175 -0.58 14.16 22.89
N HIS A 176 -1.41 13.67 23.81
CA HIS A 176 -1.09 12.46 24.57
C HIS A 176 -0.73 11.35 23.58
N GLU A 177 0.39 10.66 23.82
CA GLU A 177 0.93 9.63 22.91
C GLU A 177 -0.09 8.52 22.58
N GLU A 178 -1.11 8.34 23.43
CA GLU A 178 -2.16 7.32 23.29
C GLU A 178 -3.18 7.57 22.15
N ASP A 179 -3.34 8.82 21.70
CA ASP A 179 -4.34 9.23 20.70
C ASP A 179 -3.80 9.32 19.26
N GLN A 180 -2.51 9.06 19.06
CA GLN A 180 -1.92 9.08 17.73
C GLN A 180 -2.05 7.72 17.06
N ARG A 181 -2.59 7.71 15.84
CA ARG A 181 -2.65 6.52 14.99
C ARG A 181 -1.81 6.70 13.74
N VAL A 182 -1.01 5.69 13.43
CA VAL A 182 -0.16 5.64 12.23
C VAL A 182 -0.67 4.52 11.32
N TRP A 183 -0.97 4.87 10.08
CA TRP A 183 -1.49 3.96 9.07
C TRP A 183 -0.51 3.79 7.92
N LEU A 184 -0.30 2.55 7.51
CA LEU A 184 0.39 2.19 6.26
C LEU A 184 -0.63 1.83 5.19
N HIS A 185 -0.61 2.56 4.09
CA HIS A 185 -1.45 2.29 2.93
C HIS A 185 -0.63 1.56 1.86
N LEU A 186 -1.04 0.34 1.53
CA LEU A 186 -0.58 -0.38 0.33
C LEU A 186 -1.71 -0.32 -0.71
N ARG A 187 -1.54 0.50 -1.74
CA ARG A 187 -2.61 0.82 -2.70
C ARG A 187 -2.77 -0.20 -3.83
N GLY A 188 -1.87 -1.16 -3.90
CA GLY A 188 -1.96 -2.34 -4.77
C GLY A 188 -0.76 -3.24 -4.49
N VAL A 189 -1.04 -4.54 -4.32
CA VAL A 189 -0.02 -5.58 -4.18
C VAL A 189 -0.45 -6.73 -5.07
N ASN A 190 0.40 -7.12 -6.03
CA ASN A 190 0.14 -8.28 -6.87
C ASN A 190 1.04 -9.45 -6.45
N TYR A 191 0.54 -10.54 -5.86
CA TYR A 191 -0.87 -10.86 -5.56
C TYR A 191 -1.19 -10.81 -4.07
N SER A 192 -0.26 -11.23 -3.22
CA SER A 192 -0.45 -11.22 -1.77
C SER A 192 0.78 -10.83 -0.99
N PHE A 193 0.64 -10.55 0.30
CA PHE A 193 1.76 -10.14 1.12
C PHE A 193 1.74 -10.57 2.59
N ARG A 194 2.92 -10.49 3.20
CA ARG A 194 3.11 -10.37 4.65
C ARG A 194 3.99 -9.16 4.94
N ALA A 195 3.60 -8.32 5.89
CA ALA A 195 4.32 -7.11 6.24
C ALA A 195 4.81 -7.13 7.68
N PHE A 196 6.00 -6.56 7.89
CA PHE A 196 6.69 -6.49 9.17
C PHE A 196 7.32 -5.11 9.34
N LEU A 197 7.26 -4.57 10.56
CA LEU A 197 7.82 -3.28 10.90
C LEU A 197 8.57 -3.39 12.22
N ASN A 198 9.83 -2.95 12.24
CA ASN A 198 10.66 -2.89 13.45
C ASN A 198 10.70 -4.20 14.25
N GLY A 199 10.79 -5.34 13.56
CA GLY A 199 10.83 -6.66 14.21
C GLY A 199 9.48 -7.30 14.47
N LEU A 200 8.37 -6.62 14.20
CA LEU A 200 7.03 -7.07 14.53
C LEU A 200 6.17 -7.28 13.28
N SER A 201 5.39 -8.35 13.25
CA SER A 201 4.41 -8.56 12.17
C SER A 201 3.30 -7.51 12.23
N ILE A 202 2.89 -7.00 11.07
CA ILE A 202 1.74 -6.12 10.94
C ILE A 202 0.49 -6.98 10.68
N PRO A 203 -0.54 -6.92 11.54
CA PRO A 203 -1.77 -7.67 11.31
C PRO A 203 -2.54 -7.10 10.12
N ALA A 204 -3.09 -7.98 9.30
CA ALA A 204 -3.92 -7.63 8.15
C ALA A 204 -5.11 -8.60 8.03
N ALA A 205 -6.32 -8.05 7.89
CA ALA A 205 -7.54 -8.86 7.76
C ALA A 205 -7.64 -9.59 6.41
N GLN A 206 -7.10 -8.97 5.35
CA GLN A 206 -7.04 -9.52 4.01
C GLN A 206 -5.70 -9.11 3.39
N THR A 207 -5.02 -10.08 2.77
CA THR A 207 -3.70 -9.90 2.17
C THR A 207 -3.63 -10.36 0.72
N ARG A 208 -4.69 -10.95 0.17
CA ARG A 208 -4.76 -11.44 -1.22
C ARG A 208 -5.68 -10.59 -2.09
N GLY A 209 -5.26 -10.29 -3.31
CA GLY A 209 -6.06 -9.60 -4.32
C GLY A 209 -5.37 -8.36 -4.90
N ALA A 210 -5.03 -8.39 -6.19
CA ALA A 210 -4.28 -7.32 -6.86
C ALA A 210 -5.01 -5.97 -6.89
N PHE A 211 -6.35 -6.00 -6.84
CA PHE A 211 -7.20 -4.81 -6.92
C PHE A 211 -7.57 -4.22 -5.55
N LEU A 212 -7.14 -4.85 -4.46
CA LEU A 212 -7.45 -4.37 -3.11
C LEU A 212 -6.48 -3.26 -2.69
N ARG A 213 -7.02 -2.30 -1.95
CA ARG A 213 -6.24 -1.31 -1.20
C ARG A 213 -6.20 -1.75 0.26
N HIS A 214 -5.01 -1.88 0.81
CA HIS A 214 -4.82 -2.24 2.21
C HIS A 214 -4.49 -0.99 3.02
N THR A 215 -5.16 -0.85 4.16
CA THR A 215 -4.85 0.15 5.17
C THR A 215 -4.56 -0.59 6.45
N LEU A 216 -3.31 -0.53 6.89
CA LEU A 216 -2.79 -1.29 8.02
C LEU A 216 -2.53 -0.34 9.17
N ASP A 217 -3.08 -0.62 10.35
CA ASP A 217 -2.70 0.09 11.57
C ASP A 217 -1.30 -0.39 11.98
N ILE A 218 -0.33 0.52 11.99
CA ILE A 218 1.05 0.24 12.38
C ILE A 218 1.43 0.95 13.68
N THR A 219 0.45 1.50 14.41
CA THR A 219 0.67 2.33 15.60
C THR A 219 1.50 1.59 16.65
N ALA A 220 1.22 0.30 16.87
CA ALA A 220 1.92 -0.50 17.88
C ALA A 220 3.35 -0.88 17.49
N GLN A 221 3.69 -0.82 16.20
CA GLN A 221 4.99 -1.21 15.66
C GLN A 221 5.86 -0.01 15.29
N ALA A 222 5.26 1.16 15.07
CA ALA A 222 5.94 2.33 14.56
C ALA A 222 6.69 3.11 15.65
N GLU A 223 7.91 3.51 15.33
CA GLU A 223 8.73 4.39 16.15
C GLU A 223 8.48 5.85 15.75
N VAL A 224 7.85 6.63 16.62
CA VAL A 224 7.43 8.02 16.31
C VAL A 224 8.63 8.96 16.12
N ARG A 225 9.68 8.79 16.93
CA ARG A 225 10.88 9.64 16.92
C ARG A 225 12.10 8.97 16.29
N GLY A 226 11.92 7.76 15.76
CA GLY A 226 12.98 6.89 15.29
C GLY A 226 12.93 6.57 13.80
N ARG A 227 13.94 5.81 13.37
CA ARG A 227 13.93 5.16 12.06
C ARG A 227 13.01 3.94 12.14
N ASN A 228 12.15 3.82 11.14
CA ASN A 228 11.26 2.69 10.93
C ASN A 228 11.77 1.86 9.76
N ASN A 229 11.83 0.55 9.93
CA ASN A 229 12.29 -0.39 8.93
C ASN A 229 11.16 -1.36 8.58
N LEU A 230 10.68 -1.25 7.36
CA LEU A 230 9.58 -2.05 6.81
C LEU A 230 10.15 -3.18 5.95
N ALA A 231 9.62 -4.38 6.12
CA ALA A 231 9.84 -5.51 5.22
C ALA A 231 8.48 -6.07 4.77
N VAL A 232 8.30 -6.21 3.47
CA VAL A 232 7.07 -6.76 2.86
C VAL A 232 7.48 -7.93 1.97
N ALA A 233 7.09 -9.15 2.33
CA ALA A 233 7.17 -10.28 1.40
C ALA A 233 5.96 -10.19 0.47
N VAL A 234 6.22 -10.11 -0.83
CA VAL A 234 5.21 -10.12 -1.89
C VAL A 234 5.25 -11.46 -2.60
N TYR A 235 4.10 -12.11 -2.70
CA TYR A 235 3.93 -13.42 -3.32
C TYR A 235 3.15 -13.24 -4.63
N PRO A 236 3.57 -13.90 -5.73
CA PRO A 236 2.82 -13.95 -6.98
C PRO A 236 1.42 -14.58 -6.82
N PRO A 237 0.57 -14.57 -7.86
CA PRO A 237 -0.67 -15.34 -7.90
C PRO A 237 -0.46 -16.81 -7.46
N ASP A 238 -1.46 -17.40 -6.80
CA ASP A 238 -1.43 -18.79 -6.34
C ASP A 238 -1.55 -19.76 -7.53
N HIS A 239 -2.19 -19.34 -8.62
CA HIS A 239 -2.47 -20.11 -9.84
C HIS A 239 -1.99 -19.36 -11.09
N PRO A 240 -0.67 -19.25 -11.34
CA PRO A 240 -0.13 -18.45 -12.44
C PRO A 240 -0.38 -19.00 -13.88
N GLY A 241 -1.13 -20.08 -14.00
CA GLY A 241 -1.40 -20.71 -15.29
C GLY A 241 -0.18 -21.24 -16.04
N CYS A 242 -0.40 -21.57 -17.31
CA CYS A 242 0.56 -22.17 -18.23
C CYS A 242 0.31 -21.63 -19.63
N VAL A 243 1.20 -20.76 -20.09
CA VAL A 243 1.06 -20.03 -21.37
C VAL A 243 1.10 -20.93 -22.60
N GLU A 244 1.77 -22.09 -22.50
CA GLU A 244 1.93 -23.06 -23.59
C GLU A 244 0.66 -23.91 -23.78
N LEU A 245 -0.24 -23.91 -22.81
CA LEU A 245 -1.50 -24.63 -22.84
C LEU A 245 -2.63 -23.62 -23.12
N GLY A 246 -3.66 -23.99 -23.88
CA GLY A 246 -4.92 -23.22 -23.94
C GLY A 246 -5.01 -21.99 -24.87
N GLY A 247 -3.95 -21.61 -25.59
CA GLY A 247 -4.04 -20.59 -26.64
C GLY A 247 -4.15 -19.17 -26.09
N GLN A 248 -5.19 -18.42 -26.46
CA GLN A 248 -5.36 -17.03 -25.99
C GLN A 248 -5.72 -17.05 -24.50
N GLY A 249 -4.85 -16.50 -23.65
CA GLY A 249 -5.04 -16.52 -22.20
C GLY A 249 -4.54 -17.76 -21.48
N GLY A 250 -3.67 -18.54 -22.13
CA GLY A 250 -3.08 -19.74 -21.55
C GLY A 250 -4.12 -20.77 -21.10
N ASP A 251 -3.84 -21.50 -20.03
CA ASP A 251 -4.75 -22.52 -19.48
C ASP A 251 -5.88 -21.93 -18.62
N HIS A 252 -5.90 -20.60 -18.47
CA HIS A 252 -6.86 -19.82 -17.71
C HIS A 252 -6.90 -20.11 -16.21
N MET A 253 -5.91 -20.82 -15.65
CA MET A 253 -5.86 -21.05 -14.21
C MET A 253 -5.72 -19.75 -13.43
N ILE A 254 -5.13 -18.72 -14.05
CA ILE A 254 -5.04 -17.36 -13.47
C ILE A 254 -6.40 -16.75 -13.11
N ALA A 255 -7.49 -17.20 -13.76
CA ALA A 255 -8.84 -16.73 -13.47
C ALA A 255 -9.35 -17.16 -12.08
N GLN A 256 -8.66 -18.09 -11.39
CA GLN A 256 -8.96 -18.44 -10.00
C GLN A 256 -8.49 -17.37 -9.01
N ASP A 257 -7.52 -16.55 -9.40
CA ASP A 257 -6.96 -15.48 -8.57
C ASP A 257 -7.54 -14.11 -8.95
N VAL A 258 -7.67 -13.23 -7.97
CA VAL A 258 -8.17 -11.86 -8.17
C VAL A 258 -7.04 -10.96 -8.69
N THR A 259 -6.67 -11.15 -9.95
CA THR A 259 -5.53 -10.50 -10.63
C THR A 259 -5.86 -10.23 -12.11
N PRO A 260 -5.13 -9.35 -12.84
CA PRO A 260 -5.44 -9.09 -14.25
C PRO A 260 -5.16 -10.31 -15.12
N GLN A 261 -6.19 -11.00 -15.62
CA GLN A 261 -6.04 -12.27 -16.35
C GLN A 261 -5.18 -12.21 -17.62
N PHE A 262 -5.09 -11.03 -18.27
CA PHE A 262 -4.28 -10.88 -19.47
C PHE A 262 -2.78 -11.07 -19.24
N VAL A 263 -2.33 -11.14 -17.98
CA VAL A 263 -0.94 -11.41 -17.62
C VAL A 263 -0.47 -12.76 -18.17
N GLU A 264 -1.36 -13.74 -18.33
CA GLU A 264 -1.08 -15.03 -19.00
C GLU A 264 -0.92 -14.91 -20.53
N GLY A 265 -1.04 -13.71 -21.08
CA GLY A 265 -0.95 -13.41 -22.50
C GLY A 265 -2.32 -13.36 -23.16
N TRP A 266 -2.44 -12.57 -24.21
CA TRP A 266 -3.68 -12.40 -24.97
C TRP A 266 -3.34 -12.04 -26.43
N ASP A 267 -4.34 -11.86 -27.30
CA ASP A 267 -4.10 -11.50 -28.70
C ASP A 267 -3.31 -10.18 -28.87
N TRP A 268 -3.38 -9.27 -27.90
CA TRP A 268 -2.71 -7.98 -27.90
C TRP A 268 -1.52 -7.85 -26.94
N THR A 269 -1.16 -8.89 -26.17
CA THR A 269 -0.03 -8.84 -25.22
C THR A 269 0.64 -10.19 -25.07
N CYS A 270 1.97 -10.18 -24.98
CA CYS A 270 2.70 -11.36 -24.54
C CYS A 270 2.39 -11.67 -23.06
N PRO A 271 2.56 -12.93 -22.63
CA PRO A 271 2.54 -13.27 -21.21
C PRO A 271 3.59 -12.49 -20.42
N ILE A 272 3.36 -12.31 -19.13
CA ILE A 272 4.24 -11.56 -18.24
C ILE A 272 4.86 -12.52 -17.22
N PRO A 273 6.09 -13.02 -17.47
CA PRO A 273 6.65 -14.21 -16.81
C PRO A 273 6.73 -14.19 -15.27
N ASP A 274 6.68 -13.03 -14.62
CA ASP A 274 6.77 -12.94 -13.15
C ASP A 274 5.43 -13.10 -12.43
N ARG A 275 4.31 -13.06 -13.16
CA ARG A 275 2.96 -12.93 -12.60
C ARG A 275 1.82 -13.31 -13.54
N ASN A 276 2.12 -13.97 -14.67
CA ASN A 276 1.10 -14.68 -15.44
C ASN A 276 0.32 -15.62 -14.54
#